data_AF-A0A151DZ94-F1
#
_entry.id   AF-A0A151DZ94-F1
#
_cell.length_a   1.000
_cell.length_b   1.000
_cell.length_c   1.000
_cell.angle_alpha   90.00
_cell.angle_beta   90.00
_cell.angle_gamma   90.00
#
_symmetry.space_group_name_H-M   'P 1'
#
loop_
_entity.id
_entity.type
_entity.pdbx_description
1 polymer ?
#
loop_
_entity_poly.entity_id
_entity_poly.type
_entity_poly.pdbx_seq_one_letter_code
_entity_poly.pdbx_strand_id
1 'polypeptide(L)'
;MKKTGAVILLAFMSVLALYPSVNASDTGVVVDQQIVTISLTGTDMQVDETFKLTNTNKENQSVTSLRFWIQQNNQGVVRVTEKFTGIELVPLITGNIQTCNLSTVNLTIAPEASLTIQLTYNLPIDEQYFIKTLLYNTTFFSVTYEDRDLFKGEYLLYGSDINNAIRIRLYQPTEAPLSITMIIIIFIVVIISLAALLFLLKKQRRKTKKTGVESEETLTTKKILLLSLLKDLEKQYRAQSISNETYTKIKDEYKQQAVDVMKKLDALKK
;
A
#
# COMPACT_ATOMS: atom_id res chain seq x y z
N MET A 1 44.13 -42.83 -38.44
CA MET A 1 43.31 -41.70 -37.94
C MET A 1 42.69 -41.92 -36.54
N LYS A 2 43.12 -42.91 -35.73
CA LYS A 2 42.56 -43.13 -34.37
C LYS A 2 43.35 -42.47 -33.22
N LYS A 3 44.59 -42.01 -33.47
CA LYS A 3 45.47 -41.46 -32.42
C LYS A 3 45.30 -39.95 -32.19
N THR A 4 44.89 -39.20 -33.21
CA THR A 4 44.66 -37.74 -33.11
C THR A 4 43.38 -37.39 -32.36
N GLY A 5 42.32 -38.20 -32.49
CA GLY A 5 41.08 -38.00 -31.73
C GLY A 5 41.23 -38.20 -30.22
N ALA A 6 42.08 -39.14 -29.80
CA ALA A 6 42.34 -39.41 -28.38
C ALA A 6 43.10 -38.26 -27.70
N VAL A 7 44.03 -37.61 -28.41
CA VAL A 7 44.81 -36.48 -27.89
C VAL A 7 43.94 -35.23 -27.72
N ILE A 8 43.02 -34.98 -28.66
CA ILE A 8 42.07 -33.85 -28.55
C ILE A 8 41.08 -34.07 -27.40
N LEU A 9 40.62 -35.31 -27.19
CA LEU A 9 39.71 -35.64 -26.10
C LEU A 9 40.38 -35.53 -24.71
N LEU A 10 41.65 -35.94 -24.60
CA LEU A 10 42.48 -35.75 -23.40
C LEU A 10 42.78 -34.28 -23.13
N ALA A 11 43.06 -33.49 -24.18
CA ALA A 11 43.23 -32.05 -24.05
C ALA A 11 41.94 -31.36 -23.58
N PHE A 12 40.77 -31.76 -24.12
CA PHE A 12 39.47 -31.21 -23.70
C PHE A 12 39.10 -31.60 -22.26
N MET A 13 39.40 -32.84 -21.84
CA MET A 13 39.23 -33.30 -20.45
C MET A 13 40.19 -32.59 -19.48
N SER A 14 41.42 -32.25 -19.91
CA SER A 14 42.35 -31.50 -19.07
C SER A 14 41.96 -30.02 -18.89
N VAL A 15 41.28 -29.42 -19.87
CA VAL A 15 40.76 -28.05 -19.76
C VAL A 15 39.56 -27.98 -18.80
N LEU A 16 38.71 -29.01 -18.76
CA LEU A 16 37.60 -29.12 -17.80
C LEU A 16 38.07 -29.38 -16.36
N ALA A 17 39.26 -29.94 -16.16
CA ALA A 17 39.84 -30.22 -14.84
C ALA A 17 40.61 -29.02 -14.23
N LEU A 18 40.76 -27.92 -14.97
CA LEU A 18 41.48 -26.72 -14.52
C LEU A 18 40.57 -25.62 -13.95
N TYR A 19 39.27 -25.85 -13.84
CA TYR A 19 38.45 -24.98 -13.00
C TYR A 19 38.77 -25.30 -11.54
N PRO A 20 39.39 -24.37 -10.78
CA PRO A 20 39.52 -24.56 -9.35
C PRO A 20 38.11 -24.66 -8.79
N SER A 21 37.68 -25.88 -8.43
CA SER A 21 36.50 -26.07 -7.60
C SER A 21 36.85 -25.54 -6.22
N VAL A 22 36.57 -24.25 -5.98
CA VAL A 22 36.64 -23.67 -4.65
C VAL A 22 35.45 -24.23 -3.88
N ASN A 23 35.65 -25.34 -3.17
CA ASN A 23 34.71 -25.77 -2.15
C ASN A 23 34.79 -24.74 -1.03
N ALA A 24 33.77 -23.88 -0.90
CA ALA A 24 33.72 -22.89 0.16
C ALA A 24 33.65 -23.59 1.52
N SER A 25 34.66 -23.40 2.37
CA SER A 25 34.65 -23.86 3.76
C SER A 25 34.05 -22.78 4.67
N ASP A 26 32.79 -22.42 4.44
CA ASP A 26 32.09 -21.35 5.17
C ASP A 26 31.03 -21.87 6.15
N THR A 27 31.09 -23.17 6.47
CA THR A 27 30.27 -23.77 7.52
C THR A 27 30.51 -23.08 8.85
N GLY A 28 29.45 -22.80 9.62
CA GLY A 28 29.55 -22.14 10.92
C GLY A 28 29.79 -20.63 10.88
N VAL A 29 29.78 -20.01 9.70
CA VAL A 29 29.83 -18.55 9.57
C VAL A 29 28.47 -17.95 9.91
N VAL A 30 28.48 -16.95 10.79
CA VAL A 30 27.33 -16.09 11.10
C VAL A 30 27.71 -14.65 10.79
N VAL A 31 26.76 -13.88 10.27
CA VAL A 31 26.93 -12.44 10.07
C VAL A 31 26.34 -11.72 11.28
N ASP A 32 27.20 -11.21 12.16
CA ASP A 32 26.76 -10.43 13.32
C ASP A 32 26.10 -9.12 12.88
N GLN A 33 26.64 -8.52 11.82
CA GLN A 33 26.14 -7.26 11.30
C GLN A 33 26.37 -7.16 9.80
N GLN A 34 25.33 -6.78 9.06
CA GLN A 34 25.43 -6.36 7.67
C GLN A 34 24.81 -4.97 7.53
N ILE A 35 25.64 -3.99 7.17
CA ILE A 35 25.20 -2.61 6.92
C ILE A 35 25.38 -2.34 5.44
N VAL A 36 24.31 -1.92 4.78
CA VAL A 36 24.32 -1.47 3.39
C VAL A 36 24.06 0.03 3.38
N THR A 37 24.94 0.78 2.72
CA THR A 37 24.76 2.20 2.45
C THR A 37 24.80 2.41 0.95
N ILE A 38 23.78 3.06 0.43
CA ILE A 38 23.62 3.34 -0.99
C ILE A 38 23.64 4.85 -1.16
N SER A 39 24.49 5.37 -2.04
CA SER A 39 24.67 6.80 -2.27
C SER A 39 24.74 7.11 -3.76
N LEU A 40 24.24 8.26 -4.17
CA LEU A 40 24.31 8.76 -5.53
C LEU A 40 25.70 9.33 -5.80
N THR A 41 26.39 8.79 -6.80
CA THR A 41 27.72 9.22 -7.22
C THR A 41 27.71 9.55 -8.71
N GLY A 42 27.37 10.79 -9.02
CA GLY A 42 27.31 11.27 -10.41
C GLY A 42 26.19 10.59 -11.20
N THR A 43 26.54 9.62 -12.05
CA THR A 43 25.60 8.90 -12.93
C THR A 43 25.18 7.54 -12.40
N ASP A 44 25.78 7.07 -11.31
CA ASP A 44 25.57 5.72 -10.78
C ASP A 44 25.16 5.80 -9.30
N MET A 45 24.58 4.71 -8.78
CA MET A 45 24.38 4.51 -7.35
C MET A 45 25.50 3.62 -6.80
N GLN A 46 26.36 4.16 -5.94
CA GLN A 46 27.38 3.38 -5.25
C GLN A 46 26.73 2.66 -4.05
N VAL A 47 26.98 1.36 -3.95
CA VAL A 47 26.58 0.52 -2.82
C VAL A 47 27.83 0.11 -2.05
N ASP A 48 27.88 0.48 -0.78
CA ASP A 48 28.88 0.04 0.18
C ASP A 48 28.22 -0.90 1.20
N GLU A 49 28.62 -2.16 1.19
CA GLU A 49 28.16 -3.17 2.15
C GLU A 49 29.29 -3.56 3.10
N THR A 50 29.08 -3.39 4.41
CA THR A 50 29.99 -3.89 5.45
C THR A 50 29.40 -5.12 6.12
N PHE A 51 30.16 -6.21 6.14
CA PHE A 51 29.85 -7.47 6.82
C PHE A 51 30.80 -7.66 8.00
N LYS A 52 30.25 -7.85 9.21
CA LYS A 52 30.98 -8.39 10.35
C LYS A 52 30.63 -9.88 10.48
N LEU A 53 31.59 -10.73 10.16
CA LEU A 53 31.41 -12.18 10.10
C LEU A 53 32.12 -12.83 11.30
N THR A 54 31.50 -13.81 11.93
CA THR A 54 32.05 -14.57 13.05
C THR A 54 32.01 -16.06 12.76
N ASN A 55 33.11 -16.74 13.03
CA ASN A 55 33.19 -18.19 12.96
C ASN A 55 32.67 -18.80 14.27
N THR A 56 31.51 -19.43 14.23
CA THR A 56 30.89 -20.05 15.41
C THR A 56 31.27 -21.52 15.62
N ASN A 57 32.12 -22.09 14.74
CA ASN A 57 32.60 -23.46 14.92
C ASN A 57 33.46 -23.57 16.17
N LYS A 58 33.15 -24.56 17.01
CA LYS A 58 33.89 -24.86 18.24
C LYS A 58 35.00 -25.91 18.04
N GLU A 59 35.01 -26.58 16.88
CA GLU A 59 35.88 -27.74 16.61
C GLU A 59 37.22 -27.37 15.94
N ASN A 60 37.79 -26.20 16.26
CA ASN A 60 39.07 -25.73 15.70
C ASN A 60 39.14 -25.55 14.16
N GLN A 61 38.00 -25.59 13.47
CA GLN A 61 37.97 -25.38 12.02
C GLN A 61 37.95 -23.89 11.69
N SER A 62 39.01 -23.41 11.07
CA SER A 62 39.09 -22.03 10.58
C SER A 62 38.37 -21.89 9.25
N VAL A 63 37.71 -20.76 9.06
CA VAL A 63 37.05 -20.43 7.78
C VAL A 63 38.08 -19.84 6.83
N THR A 64 38.21 -20.45 5.65
CA THR A 64 39.19 -20.05 4.63
C THR A 64 38.54 -19.49 3.36
N SER A 65 37.21 -19.55 3.25
CA SER A 65 36.47 -19.03 2.11
C SER A 65 35.19 -18.37 2.59
N LEU A 66 34.77 -17.31 1.90
CA LEU A 66 33.50 -16.61 2.12
C LEU A 66 32.75 -16.44 0.81
N ARG A 67 31.43 -16.32 0.89
CA ARG A 67 30.55 -16.09 -0.25
C ARG A 67 29.69 -14.86 -0.01
N PHE A 68 29.56 -14.03 -1.02
CA PHE A 68 28.72 -12.83 -0.97
C PHE A 68 27.77 -12.81 -2.15
N TRP A 69 26.50 -12.52 -1.91
CA TRP A 69 25.54 -12.34 -2.98
C TRP A 69 25.50 -10.87 -3.41
N ILE A 70 25.54 -10.58 -4.71
CA ILE A 70 25.46 -9.24 -5.29
C ILE A 70 24.38 -9.22 -6.35
N GLN A 71 23.65 -8.11 -6.44
CA GLN A 71 22.57 -7.93 -7.41
C GLN A 71 23.12 -7.99 -8.84
N GLN A 72 22.44 -8.74 -9.70
CA GLN A 72 22.93 -9.08 -11.06
C GLN A 72 23.05 -7.88 -12.00
N ASN A 73 22.25 -6.85 -11.79
CA ASN A 73 22.24 -5.61 -12.58
C ASN A 73 23.37 -4.64 -12.18
N ASN A 74 24.30 -5.07 -11.33
CA ASN A 74 25.41 -4.22 -10.93
C ASN A 74 26.27 -3.82 -12.14
N GLN A 75 26.88 -2.65 -12.03
CA GLN A 75 27.74 -2.07 -13.05
C GLN A 75 29.16 -1.92 -12.52
N GLY A 76 30.13 -2.07 -13.42
CA GLY A 76 31.55 -1.93 -13.08
C GLY A 76 32.13 -3.10 -12.30
N VAL A 77 33.23 -2.81 -11.60
CA VAL A 77 34.00 -3.80 -10.85
C VAL A 77 33.50 -3.84 -9.41
N VAL A 78 33.22 -5.04 -8.91
CA VAL A 78 32.98 -5.27 -7.48
C VAL A 78 34.32 -5.30 -6.77
N ARG A 79 34.50 -4.44 -5.77
CA ARG A 79 35.67 -4.47 -4.89
C ARG A 79 35.30 -5.16 -3.59
N VAL A 80 36.10 -6.14 -3.18
CA VAL A 80 35.94 -6.85 -1.90
C VAL A 80 37.20 -6.62 -1.09
N THR A 81 37.09 -6.02 0.09
CA THR A 81 38.25 -5.61 0.89
C THR A 81 38.07 -6.03 2.34
N GLU A 82 39.12 -6.53 2.98
CA GLU A 82 39.14 -6.69 4.43
C GLU A 82 39.37 -5.31 5.07
N LYS A 83 38.46 -4.92 5.98
CA LYS A 83 38.32 -3.51 6.40
C LYS A 83 39.49 -3.01 7.26
N PHE A 84 40.13 -3.88 8.06
CA PHE A 84 41.17 -3.45 8.99
C PHE A 84 42.56 -3.35 8.36
N THR A 85 42.90 -4.33 7.53
CA THR A 85 44.18 -4.43 6.82
C THR A 85 44.16 -3.74 5.46
N GLY A 86 42.97 -3.52 4.89
CA GLY A 86 42.81 -2.94 3.55
C GLY A 86 43.17 -3.92 2.42
N ILE A 87 43.37 -5.21 2.72
CA ILE A 87 43.71 -6.23 1.72
C ILE A 87 42.51 -6.45 0.80
N GLU A 88 42.73 -6.30 -0.50
CA GLU A 88 41.73 -6.58 -1.53
C GLU A 88 41.69 -8.08 -1.85
N LEU A 89 40.49 -8.65 -1.81
CA LEU A 89 40.20 -10.04 -2.11
C LEU A 89 39.73 -10.14 -3.56
N VAL A 90 40.27 -11.10 -4.30
CA VAL A 90 39.86 -11.38 -5.68
C VAL A 90 38.77 -12.46 -5.68
N PRO A 91 37.50 -12.14 -5.96
CA PRO A 91 36.44 -13.12 -5.93
C PRO A 91 36.39 -13.97 -7.20
N LEU A 92 36.06 -15.24 -7.03
CA LEU A 92 35.54 -16.08 -8.11
C LEU A 92 34.05 -15.79 -8.30
N ILE A 93 33.70 -15.28 -9.49
CA ILE A 93 32.33 -14.87 -9.82
C ILE A 93 31.54 -16.05 -10.39
N THR A 94 30.43 -16.41 -9.76
CA THR A 94 29.48 -17.42 -10.27
C THR A 94 28.06 -16.89 -10.17
N GLY A 95 27.55 -16.33 -11.27
CA GLY A 95 26.26 -15.63 -11.28
C GLY A 95 26.30 -14.45 -10.30
N ASN A 96 25.37 -14.44 -9.35
CA ASN A 96 25.27 -13.39 -8.33
C ASN A 96 26.16 -13.64 -7.11
N ILE A 97 26.93 -14.75 -7.08
CA ILE A 97 27.73 -15.13 -5.92
C ILE A 97 29.21 -14.83 -6.20
N GLN A 98 29.80 -14.04 -5.30
CA GLN A 98 31.23 -13.75 -5.23
C GLN A 98 31.86 -14.65 -4.17
N THR A 99 32.70 -15.59 -4.58
CA THR A 99 33.40 -16.51 -3.67
C THR A 99 34.83 -16.03 -3.45
N CYS A 100 35.16 -15.61 -2.24
CA CYS A 100 36.50 -15.13 -1.87
C CYS A 100 37.25 -16.20 -1.08
N ASN A 101 38.43 -16.60 -1.56
CA ASN A 101 39.33 -17.48 -0.82
C ASN A 101 40.30 -16.64 0.02
N LEU A 102 40.08 -16.61 1.33
CA LEU A 102 40.87 -15.85 2.30
C LEU A 102 42.32 -16.35 2.39
N SER A 103 42.54 -17.67 2.21
CA SER A 103 43.87 -18.26 2.34
C SER A 103 44.86 -17.78 1.26
N THR A 104 44.35 -17.32 0.11
CA THR A 104 45.18 -16.75 -0.97
C THR A 104 45.94 -15.49 -0.56
N VAL A 105 45.45 -14.81 0.48
CA VAL A 105 46.06 -13.60 1.05
C VAL A 105 46.44 -13.79 2.53
N ASN A 106 46.64 -15.05 2.97
CA ASN A 106 46.97 -15.42 4.35
C ASN A 106 45.95 -14.96 5.40
N LEU A 107 44.69 -14.77 5.01
CA LEU A 107 43.59 -14.49 5.93
C LEU A 107 42.83 -15.78 6.25
N THR A 108 42.36 -15.89 7.49
CA THR A 108 41.47 -16.95 7.96
C THR A 108 40.63 -16.42 9.11
N ILE A 109 39.41 -16.92 9.29
CA ILE A 109 38.64 -16.65 10.51
C ILE A 109 38.82 -17.83 11.45
N ALA A 110 39.66 -17.64 12.47
CA ALA A 110 39.86 -18.62 13.53
C ALA A 110 38.53 -18.91 14.27
N PRO A 111 38.41 -20.06 14.96
CA PRO A 111 37.26 -20.37 15.83
C PRO A 111 36.96 -19.22 16.78
N GLU A 112 35.69 -18.85 16.89
CA GLU A 112 35.19 -17.75 17.75
C GLU A 112 35.77 -16.36 17.43
N ALA A 113 36.54 -16.22 16.35
CA ALA A 113 37.06 -14.95 15.86
C ALA A 113 36.10 -14.29 14.86
N SER A 114 36.29 -12.99 14.66
CA SER A 114 35.52 -12.20 13.71
C SER A 114 36.41 -11.55 12.65
N LEU A 115 35.85 -11.31 11.47
CA LEU A 115 36.47 -10.59 10.36
C LEU A 115 35.47 -9.59 9.79
N THR A 116 35.95 -8.40 9.40
CA THR A 116 35.10 -7.38 8.77
C THR A 116 35.46 -7.25 7.29
N ILE A 117 34.49 -7.50 6.43
CA ILE A 117 34.63 -7.38 4.97
C ILE A 117 33.78 -6.22 4.47
N GLN A 118 34.33 -5.41 3.57
CA GLN A 118 33.62 -4.36 2.85
C GLN A 118 33.52 -4.72 1.37
N LEU A 119 32.31 -4.66 0.83
CA LEU A 119 32.01 -4.76 -0.58
C LEU A 119 31.62 -3.37 -1.10
N THR A 120 32.18 -2.98 -2.23
CA THR A 120 31.81 -1.75 -2.95
C THR A 120 31.49 -2.09 -4.40
N TYR A 121 30.33 -1.67 -4.89
CA TYR A 121 29.89 -1.88 -6.27
C TYR A 121 28.85 -0.83 -6.69
N ASN A 122 28.58 -0.71 -7.99
CA ASN A 122 27.62 0.27 -8.50
C ASN A 122 26.33 -0.39 -8.99
N LEU A 123 25.21 0.31 -8.85
CA LEU A 123 23.92 0.00 -9.45
C LEU A 123 23.54 1.13 -10.44
N PRO A 124 22.74 0.82 -11.49
CA PRO A 124 22.21 1.83 -12.39
C PRO A 124 21.38 2.87 -11.65
N ILE A 125 21.47 4.16 -12.01
CA ILE A 125 20.72 5.24 -11.35
C ILE A 125 19.19 5.14 -11.48
N ASP A 126 18.70 4.41 -12.47
CA ASP A 126 17.28 4.16 -12.68
C ASP A 126 16.76 2.92 -11.92
N GLU A 127 17.63 2.25 -11.16
CA GLU A 127 17.24 1.07 -10.40
C GLU A 127 16.21 1.43 -9.31
N GLN A 128 15.07 0.74 -9.34
CA GLN A 128 13.96 1.03 -8.41
C GLN A 128 14.08 0.25 -7.11
N TYR A 129 14.78 -0.88 -7.15
CA TYR A 129 14.85 -1.83 -6.04
C TYR A 129 16.28 -2.24 -5.75
N PHE A 130 16.66 -2.13 -4.49
CA PHE A 130 17.76 -2.89 -3.94
C PHE A 130 17.27 -4.29 -3.57
N ILE A 131 17.91 -5.30 -4.13
CA ILE A 131 17.58 -6.71 -3.90
C ILE A 131 18.76 -7.34 -3.19
N LYS A 132 18.51 -8.11 -2.14
CA LYS A 132 19.55 -8.86 -1.42
C LYS A 132 19.08 -10.25 -1.03
N THR A 133 19.90 -11.25 -1.33
CA THR A 133 19.78 -12.59 -0.75
C THR A 133 20.84 -12.77 0.33
N LEU A 134 20.42 -13.17 1.52
CA LEU A 134 21.33 -13.51 2.62
C LEU A 134 21.90 -14.91 2.36
N LEU A 135 23.20 -15.09 2.56
CA LEU A 135 23.89 -16.39 2.41
C LEU A 135 24.27 -17.02 3.75
N TYR A 136 24.04 -16.29 4.85
CA TYR A 136 24.36 -16.67 6.22
C TYR A 136 23.25 -16.22 7.16
N ASN A 137 23.13 -16.90 8.30
CA ASN A 137 22.32 -16.36 9.40
C ASN A 137 22.87 -14.99 9.78
N THR A 138 21.99 -14.00 9.86
CA THR A 138 22.34 -12.60 10.02
C THR A 138 21.65 -12.01 11.25
N THR A 139 22.41 -11.62 12.26
CA THR A 139 21.86 -11.08 13.51
C THR A 139 21.28 -9.68 13.31
N PHE A 140 21.91 -8.85 12.50
CA PHE A 140 21.42 -7.51 12.17
C PHE A 140 21.69 -7.16 10.71
N PHE A 141 20.67 -6.66 10.02
CA PHE A 141 20.75 -6.18 8.65
C PHE A 141 20.08 -4.80 8.53
N SER A 142 20.79 -3.83 7.95
CA SER A 142 20.23 -2.50 7.68
C SER A 142 20.59 -2.00 6.29
N VAL A 143 19.66 -1.27 5.67
CA VAL A 143 19.87 -0.60 4.38
C VAL A 143 19.52 0.87 4.51
N THR A 144 20.49 1.71 4.20
CA THR A 144 20.33 3.16 4.07
C THR A 144 20.51 3.59 2.62
N TYR A 145 19.71 4.55 2.19
CA TYR A 145 19.83 5.19 0.88
C TYR A 145 19.90 6.69 1.08
N GLU A 146 21.03 7.29 0.71
CA GLU A 146 21.45 8.62 1.17
C GLU A 146 21.41 8.64 2.72
N ASP A 147 20.62 9.54 3.29
CA ASP A 147 20.40 9.65 4.74
C ASP A 147 19.09 8.99 5.22
N ARG A 148 18.44 8.20 4.36
CA ARG A 148 17.15 7.55 4.69
C ARG A 148 17.34 6.09 5.05
N ASP A 149 16.90 5.73 6.25
CA ASP A 149 16.73 4.33 6.66
C ASP A 149 15.61 3.68 5.83
N LEU A 150 15.97 2.75 4.93
CA LEU A 150 14.99 2.03 4.11
C LEU A 150 14.54 0.72 4.75
N PHE A 151 15.44 0.04 5.46
CA PHE A 151 15.17 -1.26 6.08
C PHE A 151 16.05 -1.51 7.29
N LYS A 152 15.48 -2.14 8.32
CA LYS A 152 16.20 -2.73 9.45
C LYS A 152 15.54 -4.06 9.80
N GLY A 153 16.36 -5.10 9.97
CA GLY A 153 15.91 -6.44 10.34
C GLY A 153 16.88 -7.08 11.32
N GLU A 154 16.34 -7.87 12.25
CA GLU A 154 17.09 -8.57 13.27
C GLU A 154 16.83 -10.08 13.18
N TYR A 155 17.84 -10.88 13.52
CA TYR A 155 17.78 -12.35 13.57
C TYR A 155 17.22 -12.98 12.28
N LEU A 156 17.72 -12.52 11.13
CA LEU A 156 17.33 -13.02 9.81
C LEU A 156 18.00 -14.37 9.54
N LEU A 157 17.20 -15.42 9.51
CA LEU A 157 17.69 -16.77 9.24
C LEU A 157 17.93 -16.97 7.75
N TYR A 158 19.04 -17.63 7.43
CA TYR A 158 19.29 -18.15 6.11
C TYR A 158 18.42 -19.39 5.88
N GLY A 159 17.49 -19.30 4.93
CA GLY A 159 16.82 -20.47 4.35
C GLY A 159 17.47 -20.82 3.02
N SER A 160 17.77 -22.11 2.81
CA SER A 160 18.25 -22.61 1.51
C SER A 160 17.18 -22.61 0.41
N ASP A 161 15.94 -22.25 0.76
CA ASP A 161 14.82 -22.25 -0.17
C ASP A 161 14.94 -21.14 -1.21
N ILE A 162 14.52 -21.50 -2.42
CA ILE A 162 14.67 -20.74 -3.65
C ILE A 162 13.64 -19.60 -3.66
N ASN A 163 13.76 -18.58 -2.80
CA ASN A 163 13.10 -17.26 -2.91
C ASN A 163 13.35 -16.29 -1.72
N ASN A 164 14.45 -16.41 -0.98
CA ASN A 164 14.72 -15.54 0.19
C ASN A 164 15.32 -14.16 -0.16
N ALA A 165 14.97 -13.60 -1.32
CA ALA A 165 15.45 -12.30 -1.74
C ALA A 165 14.63 -11.18 -1.09
N ILE A 166 15.27 -10.40 -0.23
CA ILE A 166 14.73 -9.17 0.34
C ILE A 166 14.74 -8.11 -0.77
N ARG A 167 13.56 -7.56 -1.10
CA ARG A 167 13.42 -6.48 -2.08
C ARG A 167 13.02 -5.18 -1.38
N ILE A 168 13.87 -4.18 -1.50
CA ILE A 168 13.74 -2.87 -0.84
C ILE A 168 13.60 -1.82 -1.92
N ARG A 169 12.50 -1.06 -1.89
CA ARG A 169 12.27 0.02 -2.86
C ARG A 169 13.13 1.24 -2.48
N LEU A 170 13.90 1.76 -3.42
CA LEU A 170 14.83 2.87 -3.20
C LEU A 170 14.13 4.24 -3.19
N TYR A 171 13.14 4.41 -4.06
CA TYR A 171 12.35 5.63 -4.16
C TYR A 171 10.99 5.47 -3.50
N GLN A 172 10.58 6.46 -2.70
CA GLN A 172 9.19 6.53 -2.26
C GLN A 172 8.32 6.68 -3.51
N PRO A 173 7.20 5.92 -3.62
CA PRO A 173 6.25 6.19 -4.67
C PRO A 173 5.86 7.65 -4.56
N THR A 174 6.08 8.42 -5.62
CA THR A 174 5.51 9.75 -5.72
C THR A 174 4.01 9.51 -5.74
N GLU A 175 3.34 9.68 -4.60
CA GLU A 175 1.89 9.82 -4.60
C GLU A 175 1.63 10.97 -5.56
N ALA A 176 1.02 10.66 -6.71
CA ALA A 176 0.65 11.70 -7.65
C ALA A 176 -0.17 12.71 -6.85
N PRO A 177 0.29 13.95 -6.68
CA PRO A 177 -0.48 14.93 -5.92
C PRO A 177 -1.85 14.94 -6.57
N LEU A 178 -2.90 14.72 -5.77
CA LEU A 178 -4.28 14.73 -6.26
C LEU A 178 -4.42 15.96 -7.14
N SER A 179 -4.51 15.74 -8.45
CA SER A 179 -4.40 16.84 -9.39
C SER A 179 -5.48 17.83 -9.04
N ILE A 180 -5.12 19.11 -8.90
CA ILE A 180 -6.09 20.16 -8.57
C ILE A 180 -7.28 20.09 -9.55
N THR A 181 -7.05 19.65 -10.79
CA THR A 181 -8.10 19.39 -11.78
C THR A 181 -9.07 18.29 -11.37
N MET A 182 -8.62 17.20 -10.73
CA MET A 182 -9.48 16.12 -10.24
C MET A 182 -10.36 16.58 -9.07
N ILE A 183 -9.81 17.39 -8.16
CA ILE A 183 -10.57 18.00 -7.06
C ILE A 183 -11.66 18.93 -7.62
N ILE A 184 -11.32 19.74 -8.61
CA ILE A 184 -12.28 20.64 -9.29
C ILE A 184 -13.39 19.82 -9.98
N ILE A 185 -13.06 18.73 -10.67
CA ILE A 185 -14.05 17.87 -11.35
C ILE A 185 -15.03 17.26 -10.33
N ILE A 186 -14.53 16.72 -9.21
CA ILE A 186 -15.38 16.16 -8.16
C ILE A 186 -16.32 17.24 -7.60
N PHE A 187 -15.81 18.45 -7.36
CA PHE A 187 -16.61 19.56 -6.86
C PHE A 187 -17.72 19.97 -7.83
N ILE A 188 -17.42 20.01 -9.14
CA ILE A 188 -18.41 20.30 -10.20
C ILE A 188 -19.50 19.22 -10.23
N VAL A 189 -19.15 17.94 -10.13
CA VAL A 189 -20.12 16.82 -10.11
C VAL A 189 -21.05 16.92 -8.90
N VAL A 190 -20.51 17.27 -7.73
CA VAL A 190 -21.33 17.50 -6.52
C VAL A 190 -22.30 18.66 -6.72
N ILE A 191 -21.85 19.79 -7.29
CA ILE A 191 -22.72 20.94 -7.57
C ILE A 191 -23.83 20.57 -8.57
N ILE A 192 -23.50 19.86 -9.65
CA ILE A 192 -24.48 19.44 -10.67
C ILE A 192 -25.53 18.50 -10.05
N SER A 193 -25.10 17.54 -9.21
CA SER A 193 -26.03 16.62 -8.55
C SER A 193 -26.96 17.34 -7.57
N LEU A 194 -26.46 18.31 -6.79
CA LEU A 194 -27.27 19.17 -5.93
C LEU A 194 -28.29 19.98 -6.74
N ALA A 195 -27.85 20.59 -7.85
CA ALA A 195 -28.72 21.37 -8.73
C ALA A 195 -29.83 20.50 -9.34
N ALA A 196 -29.50 19.28 -9.78
CA ALA A 196 -30.46 18.32 -10.31
C ALA A 196 -31.49 17.88 -9.25
N LEU A 197 -31.04 17.61 -8.01
CA LEU A 197 -31.91 17.27 -6.89
C LEU A 197 -32.90 18.41 -6.58
N LEU A 198 -32.40 19.64 -6.48
CA LEU A 198 -33.23 20.83 -6.24
C LEU A 198 -34.24 21.07 -7.37
N PHE A 199 -33.84 20.82 -8.63
CA PHE A 199 -34.73 20.92 -9.78
C PHE A 199 -35.86 19.88 -9.74
N LEU A 200 -35.54 18.63 -9.39
CA LEU A 200 -36.53 17.55 -9.22
C LEU A 200 -37.52 17.85 -8.10
N LEU A 201 -37.04 18.34 -6.95
CA LEU A 201 -37.88 18.74 -5.82
C LEU A 201 -38.81 19.91 -6.18
N LYS A 202 -38.32 20.91 -6.93
CA LYS A 202 -39.16 22.01 -7.45
C LYS A 202 -40.23 21.50 -8.43
N LYS A 203 -39.89 20.54 -9.29
CA LYS A 203 -40.83 19.93 -10.25
C LYS A 203 -41.94 19.14 -9.54
N GLN A 204 -41.60 18.39 -8.49
CA GLN A 204 -42.60 17.70 -7.66
C GLN A 204 -43.56 18.68 -6.98
N ARG A 205 -43.05 19.75 -6.33
CA ARG A 205 -43.90 20.77 -5.69
C ARG A 205 -44.82 21.49 -6.68
N ARG A 206 -44.41 21.68 -7.94
CA ARG A 206 -45.27 22.26 -8.98
C ARG A 206 -46.37 21.31 -9.46
N LYS A 207 -46.15 19.98 -9.44
CA LYS A 207 -47.19 19.00 -9.78
C LYS A 207 -48.26 18.88 -8.70
N THR A 208 -47.91 18.98 -7.41
CA THR A 208 -48.88 18.86 -6.31
C THR A 208 -49.86 20.05 -6.22
N LYS A 209 -49.56 21.17 -6.86
CA LYS A 209 -50.39 22.39 -6.76
C LYS A 209 -51.58 22.46 -7.75
N LYS A 210 -51.79 21.45 -8.60
CA LYS A 210 -52.80 21.54 -9.68
C LYS A 210 -53.88 20.44 -9.78
N THR A 211 -53.94 19.46 -8.89
CA THR A 211 -55.03 18.47 -8.91
C THR A 211 -55.27 17.90 -7.52
N GLY A 212 -56.02 18.64 -6.72
CA GLY A 212 -56.76 18.09 -5.59
C GLY A 212 -58.24 18.28 -5.86
N VAL A 213 -58.80 17.49 -6.78
CA VAL A 213 -60.25 17.32 -6.82
C VAL A 213 -60.58 16.52 -5.58
N GLU A 214 -60.98 17.19 -4.50
CA GLU A 214 -61.50 16.53 -3.30
C GLU A 214 -62.62 15.60 -3.75
N SER A 215 -62.51 14.28 -3.48
CA SER A 215 -63.52 13.32 -3.94
C SER A 215 -64.87 13.60 -3.29
N GLU A 216 -65.97 13.28 -3.97
CA GLU A 216 -67.34 13.48 -3.45
C GLU A 216 -67.50 12.85 -2.05
N GLU A 217 -66.89 11.69 -1.83
CA GLU A 217 -66.88 10.99 -0.54
C GLU A 217 -66.20 11.84 0.56
N THR A 218 -65.05 12.44 0.29
CA THR A 218 -64.39 13.32 1.28
C THR A 218 -65.18 14.59 1.57
N LEU A 219 -65.87 15.16 0.57
CA LEU A 219 -66.71 16.34 0.76
C LEU A 219 -68.02 16.02 1.49
N THR A 220 -68.62 14.85 1.26
CA THR A 220 -69.80 14.40 2.01
C THR A 220 -69.48 14.12 3.48
N THR A 221 -68.34 13.48 3.78
CA THR A 221 -67.87 13.30 5.16
C THR A 221 -67.59 14.64 5.84
N LYS A 222 -66.93 15.59 5.14
CA LYS A 222 -66.71 16.95 5.66
C LYS A 222 -68.04 17.68 5.96
N LYS A 223 -69.04 17.55 5.08
CA LYS A 223 -70.38 18.11 5.30
C LYS A 223 -71.03 17.55 6.56
N ILE A 224 -70.98 16.22 6.76
CA ILE A 224 -71.56 15.55 7.94
C ILE A 224 -70.87 16.03 9.22
N LEU A 225 -69.54 16.08 9.22
CA LEU A 225 -68.76 16.53 10.37
C LEU A 225 -69.05 18.00 10.72
N LEU A 226 -69.07 18.90 9.74
CA LEU A 226 -69.38 20.32 9.95
C LEU A 226 -70.80 20.53 10.51
N LEU A 227 -71.78 19.78 10.00
CA LEU A 227 -73.15 19.83 10.52
C LEU A 227 -73.25 19.26 11.94
N SER A 228 -72.48 18.23 12.28
CA SER A 228 -72.41 17.70 13.65
C SER A 228 -71.80 18.73 14.59
N LEU A 229 -70.69 19.35 14.20
CA LEU A 229 -70.00 20.37 15.00
C LEU A 229 -70.89 21.60 15.24
N LEU A 230 -71.65 22.04 14.23
CA LEU A 230 -72.63 23.13 14.40
C LEU A 230 -73.74 22.78 15.38
N LYS A 231 -74.23 21.52 15.35
CA LYS A 231 -75.25 21.04 16.32
C LYS A 231 -74.70 20.94 17.73
N ASP A 232 -73.48 20.44 17.89
CA ASP A 232 -72.82 20.34 19.19
C ASP A 232 -72.51 21.72 19.78
N LEU A 233 -72.07 22.67 18.93
CA LEU A 233 -71.88 24.07 19.31
C LEU A 233 -73.19 24.70 19.81
N GLU A 234 -74.30 24.46 19.11
CA GLU A 234 -75.62 24.96 19.53
C GLU A 234 -76.08 24.34 20.86
N LYS A 235 -75.80 23.05 21.08
CA LYS A 235 -76.06 22.38 22.35
C LYS A 235 -75.24 22.96 23.49
N GLN A 236 -73.94 23.21 23.27
CA GLN A 236 -73.05 23.82 24.26
C GLN A 236 -73.46 25.27 24.60
N TYR A 237 -73.92 26.04 23.61
CA TYR A 237 -74.45 27.38 23.85
C TYR A 237 -75.74 27.35 24.68
N ARG A 238 -76.69 26.47 24.35
CA ARG A 238 -77.94 26.29 25.13
C ARG A 238 -77.67 25.84 26.56
N ALA A 239 -76.61 25.05 26.78
CA ALA A 239 -76.15 24.63 28.09
C ALA A 239 -75.33 25.71 28.84
N GLN A 240 -75.27 26.95 28.31
CA GLN A 240 -74.49 28.08 28.84
C GLN A 240 -73.01 27.76 29.06
N SER A 241 -72.48 26.73 28.40
CA SER A 241 -71.10 26.26 28.56
C SER A 241 -70.10 27.07 27.73
N ILE A 242 -70.57 27.92 26.82
CA ILE A 242 -69.78 28.85 26.00
C ILE A 242 -70.45 30.22 25.97
N SER A 243 -69.64 31.29 25.90
CA SER A 243 -70.16 32.67 25.84
C SER A 243 -70.81 32.97 24.48
N ASN A 244 -71.75 33.92 24.45
CA ASN A 244 -72.44 34.31 23.21
C ASN A 244 -71.48 34.80 22.12
N GLU A 245 -70.43 35.54 22.49
CA GLU A 245 -69.40 36.01 21.55
C GLU A 245 -68.58 34.86 20.95
N THR A 246 -68.27 33.84 21.75
CA THR A 246 -67.57 32.64 21.28
C THR A 246 -68.47 31.82 20.36
N TYR A 247 -69.75 31.70 20.70
CA TYR A 247 -70.74 30.99 19.88
C TYR A 247 -70.94 31.65 18.51
N THR A 248 -71.16 32.96 18.44
CA THR A 248 -71.40 33.65 17.16
C THR A 248 -70.21 33.57 16.23
N LYS A 249 -69.00 33.82 16.73
CA LYS A 249 -67.77 33.76 15.93
C LYS A 249 -67.52 32.38 15.34
N ILE A 250 -67.63 31.34 16.16
CA ILE A 250 -67.38 29.96 15.73
C ILE A 250 -68.51 29.46 14.81
N LYS A 251 -69.77 29.84 15.07
CA LYS A 251 -70.92 29.48 14.24
C LYS A 251 -70.80 30.07 12.84
N ASP A 252 -70.42 31.34 12.71
CA ASP A 252 -70.32 32.00 11.41
C ASP A 252 -69.19 31.39 10.57
N GLU A 253 -68.06 31.06 11.19
CA GLU A 253 -66.94 30.38 10.53
C GLU A 253 -67.32 28.99 10.01
N TYR A 254 -67.90 28.13 10.86
CA TYR A 254 -68.31 26.79 10.43
C TYR A 254 -69.47 26.81 9.44
N LYS A 255 -70.38 27.78 9.54
CA LYS A 255 -71.45 27.97 8.55
C LYS A 255 -70.88 28.33 7.19
N GLN A 256 -69.90 29.22 7.13
CA GLN A 256 -69.23 29.57 5.88
C GLN A 256 -68.51 28.37 5.27
N GLN A 257 -67.77 27.60 6.07
CA GLN A 257 -67.11 26.38 5.62
C GLN A 257 -68.12 25.33 5.12
N ALA A 258 -69.26 25.18 5.79
CA ALA A 258 -70.32 24.27 5.35
C ALA A 258 -70.93 24.70 4.01
N VAL A 259 -71.15 26.00 3.80
CA VAL A 259 -71.64 26.55 2.53
C VAL A 259 -70.64 26.31 1.40
N ASP A 260 -69.35 26.50 1.64
CA ASP A 260 -68.32 26.29 0.62
C ASP A 260 -68.17 24.80 0.26
N VAL A 261 -68.29 23.89 1.23
CA VAL A 261 -68.33 22.44 0.99
C VAL A 261 -69.58 22.05 0.19
N MET A 262 -70.76 22.63 0.50
CA MET A 262 -71.99 22.37 -0.26
C MET A 262 -71.90 22.88 -1.70
N LYS A 263 -71.35 24.08 -1.93
CA LYS A 263 -71.12 24.62 -3.29
C LYS A 263 -70.20 23.71 -4.11
N LYS A 264 -69.14 23.16 -3.48
CA LYS A 264 -68.24 22.20 -4.13
C LYS A 264 -68.95 20.88 -4.45
N LEU A 265 -69.81 20.37 -3.55
CA LEU A 265 -70.62 19.18 -3.80
C LEU A 265 -71.62 19.40 -4.94
N ASP A 266 -72.31 20.53 -4.99
CA ASP A 266 -73.28 20.84 -6.04
C ASP A 266 -72.59 21.05 -7.40
N ALA A 267 -71.38 21.59 -7.42
CA ALA A 267 -70.56 21.71 -8.63
C ALA A 267 -70.06 20.36 -9.17
N LEU A 268 -69.98 19.32 -8.33
CA LEU A 268 -69.63 17.96 -8.73
C LEU A 268 -70.84 17.14 -9.22
N LYS A 269 -72.06 17.56 -8.87
CA LYS A 269 -73.32 16.88 -9.24
C LYS A 269 -74.01 17.45 -10.50
N LYS A 270 -73.48 18.54 -11.06
CA LYS A 270 -73.87 19.11 -12.36
C LYS A 270 -72.97 18.58 -13.47
#